data_AF-A0A924K152-F1
#
_entry.id   AF-A0A924K152-F1
#
_cell.length_a   1.000
_cell.length_b   1.000
_cell.length_c   1.000
_cell.angle_alpha   90.00
_cell.angle_beta   90.00
_cell.angle_gamma   90.00
#
_symmetry.space_group_name_H-M   'P 1'
#
loop_
_entity.id
_entity.type
_entity.pdbx_description
1 polymer ?
#
loop_
_entity_poly.entity_id
_entity_poly.type
_entity_poly.pdbx_seq_one_letter_code
_entity_poly.pdbx_strand_id
1 'polypeptide(L)'
;MALNNDIIAVGDGDFLFGDSDQAEPGNKLTLLTTGGNDTFNGASFSGGSHQYKAIGDVSLLAGIATGGNDVFNGGVFVSIIFAGDAESMSGTLGGALGALGGNDTMQGGLQSVNYLVGDALNDMGQDTRGGADSITGGHAIDTAHNLTFINAVTSNEMYGDAYTFGNGAINAAVVGGNDYLEGGYAFASDVDGDAVVANIMAGDAHDIWGISKGGVDVLVGGGAFAILGARATATNLMMGEGYLLRDASLGLGDLMTGGSAEGTSDGAAEVTNTMVGDAQEMTGTSKGGNDTMVGGSADSGVSPTNSAKVTNIMVGDTFSHKTTGLLGNDYMTGGSFSGAGAGFVKNTMYGDVGVSASYTDPILTSRKYANDTLIGGAHNAENVMYGDAYQFADSAVGGNDMLTAGGNFTTNKMYGDAFEVRGTGGKDTLTGGSGADTMFGDGNDLYGLGGADSITGGSGTTFMYGDAFSIAATGKGGADTLVGGSGTNTMYGDAVTFAVGATAGVDRLTGGGVGSTNFMFGDAETLSGIGGKDTFIGGGGTNTMYGDALVLTSTGGADTMSGVSGMNTMYGDALSIGTGGV
;
A
#
# COMPACT_ATOMS: atom_id res chain seq x y z
N MET A 1 -39.81 -7.14 15.71
CA MET A 1 -40.33 -8.48 15.39
C MET A 1 -39.26 -9.12 14.54
N ALA A 2 -38.71 -10.26 14.96
CA ALA A 2 -37.72 -10.98 14.15
C ALA A 2 -38.47 -11.93 13.20
N LEU A 3 -37.97 -12.04 11.98
CA LEU A 3 -38.45 -13.02 11.01
C LEU A 3 -37.83 -14.39 11.30
N ASN A 4 -38.13 -15.38 10.46
CA ASN A 4 -37.71 -16.76 10.71
C ASN A 4 -36.31 -16.98 10.15
N ASN A 5 -35.57 -17.89 10.77
CA ASN A 5 -34.31 -18.35 10.21
C ASN A 5 -34.59 -19.53 9.28
N ASP A 6 -34.19 -19.40 8.02
CA ASP A 6 -34.39 -20.36 6.97
C ASP A 6 -33.10 -21.05 6.53
N ILE A 7 -33.24 -22.29 6.05
CA ILE A 7 -32.14 -23.05 5.46
C ILE A 7 -32.53 -23.39 4.04
N ILE A 8 -31.81 -22.79 3.09
CA ILE A 8 -32.18 -22.76 1.68
C ILE A 8 -31.12 -23.49 0.86
N ALA A 9 -31.55 -24.41 0.02
CA ALA A 9 -30.67 -25.04 -0.97
C ALA A 9 -30.72 -24.22 -2.26
N VAL A 10 -29.56 -23.79 -2.76
CA VAL A 10 -29.46 -22.93 -3.96
C VAL A 10 -29.06 -23.76 -5.18
N GLY A 11 -29.93 -23.75 -6.19
CA GLY A 11 -29.75 -24.41 -7.49
C GLY A 11 -29.21 -23.47 -8.57
N ASP A 12 -28.80 -24.04 -9.70
CA ASP A 12 -28.18 -23.29 -10.79
C ASP A 12 -29.18 -22.32 -11.45
N GLY A 13 -28.81 -21.04 -11.52
CA GLY A 13 -29.64 -19.97 -12.06
C GLY A 13 -30.70 -19.41 -11.11
N ASP A 14 -30.67 -19.82 -9.83
CA ASP A 14 -31.61 -19.33 -8.82
C ASP A 14 -31.32 -17.87 -8.44
N PHE A 15 -32.41 -17.14 -8.15
CA PHE A 15 -32.39 -15.84 -7.49
C PHE A 15 -33.37 -15.88 -6.32
N LEU A 16 -32.85 -15.85 -5.09
CA LEU A 16 -33.60 -16.14 -3.87
C LEU A 16 -33.45 -15.00 -2.86
N PHE A 17 -34.50 -14.85 -2.06
CA PHE A 17 -34.56 -14.02 -0.85
C PHE A 17 -34.95 -14.96 0.29
N GLY A 18 -34.27 -14.90 1.42
CA GLY A 18 -34.56 -15.75 2.56
C GLY A 18 -35.93 -15.45 3.15
N ASP A 19 -36.23 -14.18 3.42
CA ASP A 19 -37.48 -13.75 4.07
C ASP A 19 -38.66 -13.39 3.14
N SER A 20 -38.60 -13.79 1.85
CA SER A 20 -39.61 -13.34 0.86
C SER A 20 -41.06 -13.73 1.16
N ASP A 21 -41.30 -14.73 2.01
CA ASP A 21 -42.63 -15.20 2.39
C ASP A 21 -43.19 -14.49 3.64
N GLN A 22 -42.34 -13.79 4.42
CA GLN A 22 -42.70 -13.03 5.62
C GLN A 22 -42.61 -11.50 5.45
N ALA A 23 -42.06 -11.02 4.33
CA ALA A 23 -41.88 -9.59 4.06
C ALA A 23 -43.20 -8.82 3.79
N GLU A 24 -43.17 -7.50 3.99
CA GLU A 24 -44.27 -6.60 3.62
C GLU A 24 -44.51 -6.58 2.09
N PRO A 25 -45.67 -6.10 1.61
CA PRO A 25 -45.95 -6.01 0.17
C PRO A 25 -44.83 -5.30 -0.60
N GLY A 26 -44.29 -6.00 -1.60
CA GLY A 26 -43.14 -5.54 -2.38
C GLY A 26 -41.78 -5.97 -1.82
N ASN A 27 -41.75 -6.97 -0.93
CA ASN A 27 -40.54 -7.57 -0.35
C ASN A 27 -39.68 -6.56 0.43
N LYS A 28 -40.26 -5.93 1.48
CA LYS A 28 -39.63 -4.82 2.21
C LYS A 28 -39.73 -4.99 3.72
N LEU A 29 -38.78 -4.38 4.44
CA LEU A 29 -38.79 -4.20 5.89
C LEU A 29 -38.63 -2.71 6.21
N THR A 30 -39.51 -2.14 7.06
CA THR A 30 -39.57 -0.67 7.28
C THR A 30 -39.78 -0.23 8.74
N LEU A 31 -40.02 -1.16 9.66
CA LEU A 31 -40.37 -0.91 11.07
C LEU A 31 -39.26 -1.44 12.01
N LEU A 32 -39.53 -1.58 13.31
CA LEU A 32 -38.66 -2.32 14.26
C LEU A 32 -38.69 -3.84 13.98
N THR A 33 -38.39 -4.22 12.74
CA THR A 33 -38.32 -5.58 12.22
C THR A 33 -36.87 -5.96 12.03
N THR A 34 -36.56 -7.21 12.36
CA THR A 34 -35.24 -7.80 12.15
C THR A 34 -35.41 -8.93 11.15
N GLY A 35 -34.54 -8.97 10.15
CA GLY A 35 -34.39 -10.10 9.24
C GLY A 35 -34.18 -11.43 9.95
N GLY A 36 -34.42 -12.51 9.23
CA GLY A 36 -34.06 -13.87 9.61
C GLY A 36 -32.55 -14.04 9.56
N ASN A 37 -32.00 -14.95 10.36
CA ASN A 37 -30.60 -15.37 10.14
C ASN A 37 -30.61 -16.63 9.27
N ASP A 38 -30.53 -16.43 7.97
CA ASP A 38 -30.72 -17.44 6.95
C ASP A 38 -29.40 -18.11 6.55
N THR A 39 -29.52 -19.34 6.06
CA THR A 39 -28.37 -20.12 5.60
C THR A 39 -28.62 -20.68 4.22
N PHE A 40 -27.83 -20.20 3.25
CA PHE A 40 -27.83 -20.63 1.88
C PHE A 40 -26.76 -21.70 1.68
N ASN A 41 -27.16 -22.87 1.19
CA ASN A 41 -26.24 -23.97 0.88
C ASN A 41 -26.16 -24.16 -0.64
N GLY A 42 -25.01 -23.80 -1.21
CA GLY A 42 -24.72 -24.00 -2.62
C GLY A 42 -24.66 -25.48 -2.98
N ALA A 43 -25.28 -25.85 -4.09
CA ALA A 43 -25.23 -27.21 -4.60
C ALA A 43 -23.83 -27.59 -5.14
N SER A 44 -23.55 -28.88 -5.19
CA SER A 44 -22.34 -29.41 -5.85
C SER A 44 -22.72 -29.99 -7.21
N PHE A 45 -22.12 -29.49 -8.28
CA PHE A 45 -22.39 -29.95 -9.64
C PHE A 45 -21.16 -30.61 -10.27
N SER A 46 -21.41 -31.48 -11.25
CA SER A 46 -20.35 -32.10 -12.05
C SER A 46 -20.25 -31.40 -13.40
N GLY A 47 -19.21 -30.57 -13.58
CA GLY A 47 -18.84 -29.94 -14.85
C GLY A 47 -19.71 -28.73 -15.25
N GLY A 48 -19.08 -27.74 -15.88
CA GLY A 48 -19.73 -26.48 -16.27
C GLY A 48 -19.48 -25.34 -15.27
N SER A 49 -19.89 -24.12 -15.65
CA SER A 49 -19.91 -22.95 -14.75
C SER A 49 -21.35 -22.74 -14.32
N HIS A 50 -21.61 -22.80 -13.02
CA HIS A 50 -22.93 -22.57 -12.42
C HIS A 50 -22.96 -21.23 -11.70
N GLN A 51 -24.11 -20.56 -11.67
CA GLN A 51 -24.26 -19.24 -11.04
C GLN A 51 -25.37 -19.25 -10.00
N TYR A 52 -25.09 -18.64 -8.84
CA TYR A 52 -26.04 -18.43 -7.76
C TYR A 52 -26.16 -16.95 -7.45
N LYS A 53 -27.38 -16.50 -7.19
CA LYS A 53 -27.63 -15.19 -6.58
C LYS A 53 -28.56 -15.34 -5.38
N ALA A 54 -28.10 -14.94 -4.20
CA ALA A 54 -28.88 -14.94 -2.98
C ALA A 54 -28.87 -13.57 -2.33
N ILE A 55 -29.97 -13.26 -1.65
CA ILE A 55 -30.15 -12.10 -0.78
C ILE A 55 -30.70 -12.67 0.53
N GLY A 56 -30.11 -12.35 1.68
CA GLY A 56 -30.53 -12.92 2.96
C GLY A 56 -31.96 -12.57 3.29
N ASP A 57 -32.29 -11.29 3.43
CA ASP A 57 -33.64 -10.92 3.83
C ASP A 57 -34.54 -10.55 2.64
N VAL A 58 -34.41 -9.32 2.14
CA VAL A 58 -35.47 -8.62 1.41
C VAL A 58 -34.96 -7.70 0.32
N SER A 59 -35.85 -7.18 -0.54
CA SER A 59 -35.42 -6.22 -1.58
C SER A 59 -35.07 -4.84 -1.03
N LEU A 60 -35.70 -4.40 0.06
CA LEU A 60 -35.43 -3.10 0.66
C LEU A 60 -35.52 -3.18 2.19
N LEU A 61 -34.41 -2.89 2.84
CA LEU A 61 -34.33 -2.67 4.28
C LEU A 61 -34.37 -1.16 4.56
N ALA A 62 -35.34 -0.70 5.34
CA ALA A 62 -35.56 0.73 5.52
C ALA A 62 -35.99 1.13 6.92
N GLY A 63 -35.89 2.44 7.20
CA GLY A 63 -36.36 3.01 8.45
C GLY A 63 -35.42 2.69 9.60
N ILE A 64 -35.87 1.88 10.56
CA ILE A 64 -35.08 1.42 11.72
C ILE A 64 -35.06 -0.11 11.79
N ALA A 65 -35.26 -0.76 10.65
CA ALA A 65 -35.15 -2.20 10.51
C ALA A 65 -33.68 -2.64 10.63
N THR A 66 -33.48 -3.90 10.96
CA THR A 66 -32.16 -4.53 11.07
C THR A 66 -32.11 -5.75 10.17
N GLY A 67 -30.99 -5.94 9.52
CA GLY A 67 -30.64 -7.14 8.78
C GLY A 67 -30.62 -8.41 9.61
N GLY A 68 -30.62 -9.53 8.91
CA GLY A 68 -30.28 -10.85 9.41
C GLY A 68 -28.81 -10.95 9.80
N ASN A 69 -28.34 -12.15 10.15
CA ASN A 69 -26.93 -12.47 10.05
C ASN A 69 -26.86 -13.75 9.23
N ASP A 70 -26.67 -13.58 7.95
CA ASP A 70 -26.88 -14.56 6.92
C ASP A 70 -25.58 -15.25 6.52
N VAL A 71 -25.70 -16.52 6.16
CA VAL A 71 -24.55 -17.37 5.86
C VAL A 71 -24.71 -18.01 4.49
N PHE A 72 -23.72 -17.82 3.63
CA PHE A 72 -23.61 -18.56 2.37
C PHE A 72 -22.50 -19.61 2.44
N ASN A 73 -22.87 -20.89 2.35
CA ASN A 73 -21.94 -22.00 2.24
C ASN A 73 -21.73 -22.37 0.77
N GLY A 74 -20.52 -22.18 0.27
CA GLY A 74 -20.13 -22.37 -1.12
C GLY A 74 -20.22 -23.82 -1.61
N GLY A 75 -20.66 -23.96 -2.86
CA GLY A 75 -20.76 -25.23 -3.57
C GLY A 75 -19.47 -25.63 -4.31
N VAL A 76 -19.57 -26.57 -5.24
CA VAL A 76 -18.43 -27.04 -6.05
C VAL A 76 -18.61 -26.58 -7.49
N PHE A 77 -17.62 -25.92 -8.09
CA PHE A 77 -17.62 -25.39 -9.47
C PHE A 77 -18.65 -24.28 -9.73
N VAL A 78 -18.67 -23.27 -8.86
CA VAL A 78 -19.76 -22.28 -8.82
C VAL A 78 -19.23 -20.86 -8.76
N SER A 79 -19.98 -19.95 -9.36
CA SER A 79 -19.88 -18.51 -9.16
C SER A 79 -21.03 -18.07 -8.26
N ILE A 80 -20.71 -17.48 -7.12
CA ILE A 80 -21.65 -17.09 -6.07
C ILE A 80 -21.71 -15.57 -6.03
N ILE A 81 -22.93 -15.02 -6.08
CA ILE A 81 -23.23 -13.62 -5.74
C ILE A 81 -24.13 -13.66 -4.51
N PHE A 82 -23.69 -13.07 -3.41
CA PHE A 82 -24.46 -12.98 -2.18
C PHE A 82 -24.52 -11.52 -1.75
N ALA A 83 -25.73 -11.04 -1.51
CA ALA A 83 -25.94 -9.86 -0.69
C ALA A 83 -26.45 -10.36 0.66
N GLY A 84 -25.84 -9.98 1.77
CA GLY A 84 -26.22 -10.45 3.09
C GLY A 84 -27.64 -10.05 3.42
N ASP A 85 -27.97 -8.76 3.55
CA ASP A 85 -29.35 -8.39 3.92
C ASP A 85 -30.29 -8.14 2.74
N ALA A 86 -29.90 -7.26 1.81
CA ALA A 86 -30.86 -6.61 0.93
C ALA A 86 -30.32 -6.18 -0.44
N GLU A 87 -31.23 -5.85 -1.37
CA GLU A 87 -30.81 -5.15 -2.60
C GLU A 87 -30.42 -3.70 -2.34
N SER A 88 -31.04 -3.04 -1.37
CA SER A 88 -30.75 -1.66 -0.99
C SER A 88 -31.22 -1.38 0.44
N MET A 89 -30.54 -0.44 1.09
CA MET A 89 -30.87 0.06 2.42
C MET A 89 -31.17 1.56 2.41
N SER A 90 -32.05 2.02 3.31
CA SER A 90 -32.31 3.46 3.47
C SER A 90 -32.76 3.86 4.87
N GLY A 91 -32.25 4.98 5.39
CA GLY A 91 -32.78 5.57 6.62
C GLY A 91 -34.01 6.47 6.40
N THR A 92 -34.49 7.05 7.50
CA THR A 92 -35.61 8.02 7.47
C THR A 92 -35.06 9.44 7.45
N LEU A 93 -35.42 10.24 6.44
CA LEU A 93 -35.07 11.67 6.33
C LEU A 93 -35.31 12.43 7.65
N GLY A 94 -34.22 12.82 8.33
CA GLY A 94 -34.24 13.68 9.52
C GLY A 94 -34.36 12.96 10.87
N GLY A 95 -34.15 11.63 10.92
CA GLY A 95 -34.15 10.83 12.15
C GLY A 95 -32.75 10.39 12.59
N ALA A 96 -32.53 10.24 13.89
CA ALA A 96 -31.23 9.84 14.47
C ALA A 96 -30.91 8.33 14.35
N LEU A 97 -31.70 7.55 13.58
CA LEU A 97 -31.59 6.10 13.43
C LEU A 97 -32.03 5.70 12.02
N GLY A 98 -31.14 5.09 11.23
CA GLY A 98 -31.44 4.42 9.98
C GLY A 98 -31.38 2.89 10.09
N ALA A 99 -31.57 2.20 8.96
CA ALA A 99 -31.48 0.75 8.87
C ALA A 99 -30.07 0.27 9.25
N LEU A 100 -30.01 -0.91 9.86
CA LEU A 100 -28.76 -1.52 10.32
C LEU A 100 -28.50 -2.81 9.55
N GLY A 101 -27.28 -2.93 9.06
CA GLY A 101 -26.73 -4.11 8.44
C GLY A 101 -26.63 -5.30 9.38
N GLY A 102 -26.63 -6.47 8.78
CA GLY A 102 -26.38 -7.78 9.36
C GLY A 102 -24.90 -8.11 9.43
N ASN A 103 -24.49 -9.08 10.23
CA ASN A 103 -23.11 -9.58 10.13
C ASN A 103 -23.11 -10.88 9.33
N ASP A 104 -22.77 -10.77 8.07
CA ASP A 104 -22.93 -11.79 7.05
C ASP A 104 -21.62 -12.51 6.74
N THR A 105 -21.74 -13.77 6.37
CA THR A 105 -20.58 -14.64 6.17
C THR A 105 -20.70 -15.48 4.94
N MET A 106 -19.70 -15.41 4.06
CA MET A 106 -19.55 -16.33 2.94
C MET A 106 -18.36 -17.27 3.18
N GLN A 107 -18.60 -18.56 3.01
CA GLN A 107 -17.55 -19.57 2.90
C GLN A 107 -17.43 -20.03 1.46
N GLY A 108 -16.29 -19.79 0.83
CA GLY A 108 -15.99 -20.23 -0.52
C GLY A 108 -15.93 -21.75 -0.63
N GLY A 109 -16.42 -22.28 -1.74
CA GLY A 109 -16.44 -23.73 -2.00
C GLY A 109 -15.27 -24.22 -2.86
N LEU A 110 -15.34 -25.47 -3.34
CA LEU A 110 -14.28 -26.05 -4.17
C LEU A 110 -14.30 -25.45 -5.60
N GLN A 111 -13.18 -24.91 -6.07
CA GLN A 111 -13.04 -24.25 -7.38
C GLN A 111 -14.15 -23.22 -7.61
N SER A 112 -14.22 -22.23 -6.72
CA SER A 112 -15.28 -21.22 -6.64
C SER A 112 -14.81 -19.81 -7.00
N VAL A 113 -15.75 -19.03 -7.54
CA VAL A 113 -15.65 -17.57 -7.68
C VAL A 113 -16.70 -16.97 -6.76
N ASN A 114 -16.25 -16.26 -5.73
CA ASN A 114 -17.07 -15.78 -4.62
C ASN A 114 -17.19 -14.25 -4.73
N TYR A 115 -18.41 -13.74 -4.71
CA TYR A 115 -18.72 -12.31 -4.74
C TYR A 115 -19.68 -11.99 -3.60
N LEU A 116 -19.22 -11.24 -2.60
CA LEU A 116 -20.00 -10.75 -1.47
C LEU A 116 -20.22 -9.25 -1.58
N VAL A 117 -21.44 -8.82 -1.30
CA VAL A 117 -21.73 -7.47 -0.82
C VAL A 117 -22.37 -7.65 0.54
N GLY A 118 -21.79 -7.13 1.63
CA GLY A 118 -22.20 -7.46 2.99
C GLY A 118 -23.66 -7.24 3.24
N ASP A 119 -24.13 -5.99 3.23
CA ASP A 119 -25.52 -5.70 3.54
C ASP A 119 -26.38 -5.44 2.30
N ALA A 120 -25.91 -4.58 1.40
CA ALA A 120 -26.74 -3.97 0.36
C ALA A 120 -26.11 -4.06 -1.03
N LEU A 121 -26.67 -4.92 -1.88
CA LEU A 121 -26.16 -5.12 -3.24
C LEU A 121 -25.95 -3.83 -4.05
N ASN A 122 -26.78 -2.81 -3.81
CA ASN A 122 -26.67 -1.51 -4.48
C ASN A 122 -26.31 -0.41 -3.47
N ASP A 123 -27.30 0.34 -3.00
CA ASP A 123 -27.08 1.58 -2.26
C ASP A 123 -27.46 1.42 -0.78
N MET A 124 -26.58 1.94 0.09
CA MET A 124 -26.90 2.33 1.46
C MET A 124 -27.17 3.83 1.51
N GLY A 125 -28.43 4.18 1.79
CA GLY A 125 -28.89 5.57 1.88
C GLY A 125 -28.55 6.26 3.20
N GLN A 126 -28.99 7.50 3.37
CA GLN A 126 -28.77 8.32 4.57
C GLN A 126 -29.03 7.60 5.90
N ASP A 127 -28.19 7.88 6.91
CA ASP A 127 -28.31 7.42 8.31
C ASP A 127 -28.28 5.90 8.53
N THR A 128 -27.95 5.10 7.51
CA THR A 128 -27.77 3.66 7.64
C THR A 128 -26.41 3.32 8.22
N ARG A 129 -26.31 2.12 8.79
CA ARG A 129 -25.03 1.58 9.24
C ARG A 129 -24.90 0.15 8.75
N GLY A 130 -23.72 -0.19 8.29
CA GLY A 130 -23.43 -1.53 7.83
C GLY A 130 -22.94 -2.45 8.93
N GLY A 131 -22.74 -3.70 8.58
CA GLY A 131 -22.39 -4.79 9.46
C GLY A 131 -20.96 -5.28 9.28
N ALA A 132 -20.52 -6.18 10.15
CA ALA A 132 -19.16 -6.72 10.06
C ALA A 132 -19.19 -8.04 9.29
N ASP A 133 -18.85 -7.95 8.01
CA ASP A 133 -19.04 -9.01 7.04
C ASP A 133 -17.75 -9.75 6.74
N SER A 134 -17.87 -10.97 6.21
CA SER A 134 -16.68 -11.77 5.95
C SER A 134 -16.77 -12.76 4.80
N ILE A 135 -15.65 -12.90 4.10
CA ILE A 135 -15.39 -14.03 3.20
C ILE A 135 -14.25 -14.87 3.77
N THR A 136 -14.48 -16.18 3.87
CA THR A 136 -13.40 -17.18 3.90
C THR A 136 -13.27 -17.81 2.53
N GLY A 137 -12.15 -17.62 1.86
CA GLY A 137 -11.93 -18.03 0.47
C GLY A 137 -11.97 -19.54 0.26
N GLY A 138 -12.29 -19.94 -0.96
CA GLY A 138 -12.43 -21.35 -1.33
C GLY A 138 -11.12 -22.13 -1.45
N HIS A 139 -11.26 -23.44 -1.60
CA HIS A 139 -10.14 -24.31 -1.96
C HIS A 139 -10.21 -24.67 -3.45
N ALA A 140 -9.07 -24.79 -4.12
CA ALA A 140 -9.00 -25.29 -5.49
C ALA A 140 -7.91 -26.36 -5.60
N ILE A 141 -8.21 -27.47 -6.26
CA ILE A 141 -7.29 -28.60 -6.40
C ILE A 141 -7.33 -29.08 -7.84
N ASP A 142 -6.16 -29.17 -8.47
CA ASP A 142 -5.94 -29.87 -9.72
C ASP A 142 -4.91 -31.00 -9.55
N THR A 143 -5.38 -32.23 -9.77
CA THR A 143 -4.62 -33.48 -9.52
C THR A 143 -4.70 -34.49 -10.66
N ALA A 144 -5.37 -34.17 -11.77
CA ALA A 144 -5.64 -35.16 -12.81
C ALA A 144 -5.48 -34.59 -14.23
N HIS A 145 -4.50 -35.16 -14.94
CA HIS A 145 -4.11 -34.95 -16.35
C HIS A 145 -5.21 -34.93 -17.44
N ASN A 146 -6.50 -35.02 -17.11
CA ASN A 146 -7.57 -35.17 -18.09
C ASN A 146 -8.98 -34.77 -17.61
N LEU A 147 -9.18 -33.57 -17.08
CA LEU A 147 -10.53 -33.02 -16.89
C LEU A 147 -10.68 -31.63 -17.52
N THR A 148 -11.94 -31.26 -17.75
CA THR A 148 -12.46 -30.09 -18.47
C THR A 148 -11.95 -28.70 -18.06
N PHE A 149 -11.16 -28.61 -16.98
CA PHE A 149 -10.59 -27.36 -16.48
C PHE A 149 -9.11 -27.56 -16.27
N ILE A 150 -8.35 -26.66 -16.89
CA ILE A 150 -6.91 -26.74 -16.93
C ILE A 150 -6.30 -26.22 -15.62
N ASN A 151 -6.98 -25.37 -14.84
CA ASN A 151 -6.38 -24.68 -13.68
C ASN A 151 -7.15 -24.88 -12.37
N ALA A 152 -6.43 -24.87 -11.24
CA ALA A 152 -6.98 -24.75 -9.89
C ALA A 152 -7.16 -23.27 -9.53
N VAL A 153 -8.38 -22.76 -9.65
CA VAL A 153 -8.69 -21.34 -9.43
C VAL A 153 -9.61 -21.14 -8.23
N THR A 154 -9.25 -20.20 -7.35
CA THR A 154 -10.16 -19.59 -6.38
C THR A 154 -10.08 -18.07 -6.52
N SER A 155 -11.25 -17.42 -6.57
CA SER A 155 -11.36 -15.98 -6.68
C SER A 155 -12.37 -15.47 -5.65
N ASN A 156 -12.04 -14.39 -4.96
CA ASN A 156 -12.91 -13.76 -3.97
C ASN A 156 -12.96 -12.25 -4.27
N GLU A 157 -14.16 -11.70 -4.33
CA GLU A 157 -14.42 -10.27 -4.46
C GLU A 157 -15.41 -9.85 -3.38
N MET A 158 -15.08 -8.78 -2.65
CA MET A 158 -15.89 -8.26 -1.56
C MET A 158 -16.07 -6.75 -1.70
N TYR A 159 -17.30 -6.30 -1.51
CA TYR A 159 -17.63 -4.95 -1.08
C TYR A 159 -18.19 -5.10 0.32
N GLY A 160 -17.54 -4.48 1.31
CA GLY A 160 -17.85 -4.62 2.74
C GLY A 160 -19.31 -4.68 3.06
N ASP A 161 -19.97 -3.54 2.93
CA ASP A 161 -21.38 -3.38 3.22
C ASP A 161 -22.21 -3.13 1.95
N ALA A 162 -21.72 -2.35 0.97
CA ALA A 162 -22.54 -1.96 -0.18
C ALA A 162 -21.77 -1.59 -1.45
N TYR A 163 -22.48 -1.45 -2.58
CA TYR A 163 -21.85 -0.85 -3.74
C TYR A 163 -21.67 0.67 -3.57
N THR A 164 -22.67 1.41 -3.07
CA THR A 164 -22.58 2.88 -2.89
C THR A 164 -23.10 3.34 -1.54
N PHE A 165 -22.38 4.24 -0.88
CA PHE A 165 -22.87 4.98 0.27
C PHE A 165 -23.41 6.35 -0.14
N GLY A 166 -24.60 6.68 0.36
CA GLY A 166 -25.17 8.02 0.29
C GLY A 166 -25.76 8.44 -1.06
N ASN A 167 -25.62 7.61 -2.11
CA ASN A 167 -26.17 7.80 -3.46
C ASN A 167 -26.05 9.26 -3.96
N GLY A 168 -24.84 9.79 -3.96
CA GLY A 168 -24.58 11.13 -4.50
C GLY A 168 -24.84 12.31 -3.54
N ALA A 169 -25.29 12.07 -2.31
CA ALA A 169 -25.64 13.15 -1.38
C ALA A 169 -24.43 13.65 -0.57
N ILE A 170 -24.15 14.96 -0.68
CA ILE A 170 -23.03 15.63 0.02
C ILE A 170 -23.14 15.60 1.56
N ASN A 171 -24.34 15.37 2.11
CA ASN A 171 -24.55 15.23 3.54
C ASN A 171 -24.90 13.79 3.93
N ALA A 172 -24.59 12.81 3.07
CA ALA A 172 -24.70 11.39 3.39
C ALA A 172 -23.98 11.07 4.69
N ALA A 173 -24.69 10.45 5.63
CA ALA A 173 -24.14 9.98 6.90
C ALA A 173 -24.33 8.47 7.01
N VAL A 174 -23.57 7.71 6.22
CA VAL A 174 -23.50 6.26 6.31
C VAL A 174 -22.28 5.88 7.15
N VAL A 175 -22.37 4.80 7.92
CA VAL A 175 -21.22 4.22 8.63
C VAL A 175 -21.08 2.80 8.15
N GLY A 176 -19.95 2.45 7.55
CA GLY A 176 -19.67 1.07 7.21
C GLY A 176 -19.24 0.24 8.42
N GLY A 177 -19.23 -1.08 8.26
CA GLY A 177 -18.80 -2.01 9.28
C GLY A 177 -17.37 -2.47 9.09
N ASN A 178 -16.90 -3.39 9.94
CA ASN A 178 -15.50 -3.81 9.90
C ASN A 178 -15.40 -5.17 9.22
N ASP A 179 -14.81 -5.18 8.04
CA ASP A 179 -14.93 -6.26 7.09
C ASP A 179 -13.66 -7.10 6.97
N TYR A 180 -13.85 -8.37 6.61
CA TYR A 180 -12.76 -9.34 6.62
C TYR A 180 -12.79 -10.27 5.40
N LEU A 181 -11.73 -10.21 4.58
CA LEU A 181 -11.49 -11.16 3.50
C LEU A 181 -10.25 -12.01 3.80
N GLU A 182 -10.46 -13.29 4.04
CA GLU A 182 -9.40 -14.30 3.99
C GLU A 182 -9.39 -14.98 2.63
N GLY A 183 -8.25 -14.88 1.93
CA GLY A 183 -8.06 -15.44 0.61
C GLY A 183 -8.04 -16.96 0.60
N GLY A 184 -8.35 -17.52 -0.57
CA GLY A 184 -8.43 -18.97 -0.75
C GLY A 184 -7.07 -19.68 -0.83
N TYR A 185 -7.14 -20.99 -1.03
CA TYR A 185 -5.97 -21.83 -1.28
C TYR A 185 -6.10 -22.62 -2.58
N ALA A 186 -5.09 -22.53 -3.44
CA ALA A 186 -5.05 -23.27 -4.71
C ALA A 186 -3.86 -24.23 -4.77
N PHE A 187 -4.10 -25.45 -5.26
CA PHE A 187 -3.08 -26.49 -5.46
C PHE A 187 -3.15 -27.04 -6.88
N ALA A 188 -2.02 -27.07 -7.58
CA ALA A 188 -1.89 -27.69 -8.90
C ALA A 188 -0.71 -28.67 -8.94
N SER A 189 -0.89 -29.80 -9.63
CA SER A 189 0.10 -30.89 -9.65
C SER A 189 0.34 -31.55 -11.00
N ASP A 190 -0.11 -30.96 -12.11
CA ASP A 190 0.25 -31.41 -13.45
C ASP A 190 0.86 -30.28 -14.28
N VAL A 191 1.54 -30.65 -15.38
CA VAL A 191 2.30 -29.71 -16.22
C VAL A 191 1.42 -28.74 -17.00
N ASP A 192 0.13 -29.04 -17.13
CA ASP A 192 -0.81 -28.27 -17.93
C ASP A 192 -1.60 -27.28 -17.07
N GLY A 193 -1.66 -27.46 -15.74
CA GLY A 193 -2.49 -26.66 -14.85
C GLY A 193 -1.81 -25.76 -13.84
N ASP A 194 -2.33 -24.53 -13.75
CA ASP A 194 -1.84 -23.50 -12.83
C ASP A 194 -2.70 -23.42 -11.56
N ALA A 195 -2.06 -23.10 -10.43
CA ALA A 195 -2.71 -22.74 -9.17
C ALA A 195 -2.87 -21.22 -9.07
N VAL A 196 -4.10 -20.75 -8.95
CA VAL A 196 -4.43 -19.31 -8.97
C VAL A 196 -5.34 -18.97 -7.79
N VAL A 197 -4.87 -18.00 -6.99
CA VAL A 197 -5.66 -17.29 -5.98
C VAL A 197 -5.78 -15.83 -6.39
N ALA A 198 -6.99 -15.30 -6.43
CA ALA A 198 -7.26 -13.89 -6.68
C ALA A 198 -8.19 -13.33 -5.62
N ASN A 199 -7.83 -12.20 -5.02
CA ASN A 199 -8.66 -11.51 -4.03
C ASN A 199 -8.78 -10.03 -4.40
N ILE A 200 -10.00 -9.50 -4.34
CA ILE A 200 -10.34 -8.09 -4.51
C ILE A 200 -11.21 -7.67 -3.34
N MET A 201 -10.86 -6.57 -2.67
CA MET A 201 -11.66 -5.99 -1.60
C MET A 201 -11.76 -4.48 -1.80
N ALA A 202 -13.00 -3.98 -1.82
CA ALA A 202 -13.31 -2.63 -1.41
C ALA A 202 -13.87 -2.75 0.01
N GLY A 203 -13.15 -2.18 0.96
CA GLY A 203 -13.36 -2.38 2.40
C GLY A 203 -14.81 -2.37 2.80
N ASP A 204 -15.48 -1.23 2.59
CA ASP A 204 -16.90 -1.01 2.83
C ASP A 204 -17.72 -0.91 1.54
N ALA A 205 -17.25 -0.10 0.58
CA ALA A 205 -18.05 0.23 -0.60
C ALA A 205 -17.26 0.65 -1.82
N HIS A 206 -17.88 0.57 -3.01
CA HIS A 206 -17.23 1.12 -4.21
C HIS A 206 -17.10 2.65 -4.11
N ASP A 207 -18.20 3.35 -3.83
CA ASP A 207 -18.26 4.82 -3.79
C ASP A 207 -18.80 5.33 -2.44
N ILE A 208 -18.01 6.16 -1.74
CA ILE A 208 -18.37 6.78 -0.46
C ILE A 208 -18.54 8.29 -0.58
N TRP A 209 -19.72 8.79 -0.19
CA TRP A 209 -20.12 10.19 -0.34
C TRP A 209 -20.38 10.90 0.99
N GLY A 210 -20.33 12.22 0.95
CA GLY A 210 -20.78 13.10 2.02
C GLY A 210 -19.91 13.11 3.27
N ILE A 211 -20.51 12.88 4.43
CA ILE A 211 -19.81 12.77 5.73
C ILE A 211 -19.73 11.31 6.20
N SER A 212 -19.95 10.37 5.29
CA SER A 212 -19.95 8.94 5.57
C SER A 212 -18.57 8.47 5.99
N LYS A 213 -18.52 7.36 6.70
CA LYS A 213 -17.29 6.75 7.18
C LYS A 213 -17.32 5.29 6.81
N GLY A 214 -16.21 4.73 6.37
CA GLY A 214 -16.07 3.30 6.40
C GLY A 214 -15.60 2.79 7.73
N GLY A 215 -15.12 1.56 7.68
CA GLY A 215 -14.78 0.68 8.76
C GLY A 215 -13.30 0.47 8.93
N VAL A 216 -12.94 -0.60 9.62
CA VAL A 216 -11.54 -1.02 9.78
C VAL A 216 -11.45 -2.43 9.27
N ASP A 217 -10.82 -2.55 8.13
CA ASP A 217 -10.98 -3.69 7.25
C ASP A 217 -9.69 -4.47 7.10
N VAL A 218 -9.86 -5.74 6.77
CA VAL A 218 -8.74 -6.68 6.76
C VAL A 218 -8.78 -7.56 5.52
N LEU A 219 -7.69 -7.57 4.76
CA LEU A 219 -7.44 -8.56 3.71
C LEU A 219 -6.22 -9.42 4.04
N VAL A 220 -6.38 -10.73 3.93
CA VAL A 220 -5.31 -11.73 3.99
C VAL A 220 -5.24 -12.47 2.65
N GLY A 221 -4.17 -12.32 1.89
CA GLY A 221 -4.14 -12.68 0.46
C GLY A 221 -4.09 -14.16 0.07
N GLY A 222 -4.21 -15.10 1.01
CA GLY A 222 -4.26 -16.54 0.73
C GLY A 222 -2.96 -17.16 0.17
N GLY A 223 -3.06 -18.36 -0.43
CA GLY A 223 -1.90 -19.14 -0.83
C GLY A 223 -2.07 -20.02 -2.08
N ALA A 224 -1.11 -19.95 -3.01
CA ALA A 224 -1.05 -20.80 -4.19
C ALA A 224 0.16 -21.74 -4.13
N PHE A 225 -0.03 -23.03 -4.43
CA PHE A 225 1.02 -24.03 -4.44
C PHE A 225 1.00 -24.86 -5.72
N ALA A 226 2.15 -25.01 -6.36
CA ALA A 226 2.30 -25.70 -7.63
C ALA A 226 3.53 -26.62 -7.67
N ILE A 227 3.39 -27.78 -8.34
CA ILE A 227 4.48 -28.75 -8.54
C ILE A 227 4.54 -29.22 -9.99
N LEU A 228 5.65 -29.87 -10.39
CA LEU A 228 5.79 -30.51 -11.71
C LEU A 228 5.61 -29.56 -12.90
N GLY A 229 6.25 -28.40 -12.88
CA GLY A 229 6.25 -27.43 -13.99
C GLY A 229 5.09 -26.42 -13.99
N ALA A 230 4.07 -26.61 -13.16
CA ALA A 230 2.93 -25.70 -12.97
C ALA A 230 3.33 -24.33 -12.39
N ARG A 231 2.50 -23.31 -12.60
CA ARG A 231 2.67 -21.98 -11.98
C ARG A 231 1.75 -21.81 -10.77
N ALA A 232 2.29 -21.27 -9.69
CA ALA A 232 1.53 -20.74 -8.56
C ALA A 232 1.41 -19.22 -8.69
N THR A 233 0.18 -18.69 -8.62
CA THR A 233 -0.09 -17.25 -8.71
C THR A 233 -1.02 -16.81 -7.57
N ALA A 234 -0.63 -15.79 -6.84
CA ALA A 234 -1.50 -15.09 -5.89
C ALA A 234 -1.57 -13.60 -6.26
N THR A 235 -2.78 -13.10 -6.48
CA THR A 235 -3.04 -11.69 -6.81
C THR A 235 -4.00 -11.09 -5.78
N ASN A 236 -3.61 -9.98 -5.17
CA ASN A 236 -4.42 -9.30 -4.16
C ASN A 236 -4.54 -7.82 -4.49
N LEU A 237 -5.78 -7.33 -4.47
CA LEU A 237 -6.12 -5.93 -4.61
C LEU A 237 -6.98 -5.53 -3.42
N MET A 238 -6.54 -4.54 -2.65
CA MET A 238 -7.37 -3.93 -1.60
C MET A 238 -7.38 -2.42 -1.77
N MET A 239 -8.58 -1.87 -1.68
CA MET A 239 -8.84 -0.49 -1.30
C MET A 239 -9.50 -0.59 0.07
N GLY A 240 -8.86 -0.09 1.11
CA GLY A 240 -9.32 -0.40 2.47
C GLY A 240 -10.64 0.23 2.85
N GLU A 241 -11.14 1.19 2.09
CA GLU A 241 -12.52 1.66 2.19
C GLU A 241 -13.27 1.46 0.86
N GLY A 242 -12.67 1.91 -0.25
CA GLY A 242 -13.36 1.93 -1.53
C GLY A 242 -12.61 2.50 -2.72
N TYR A 243 -13.27 2.52 -3.88
CA TYR A 243 -12.67 3.14 -5.07
C TYR A 243 -12.68 4.67 -4.99
N LEU A 244 -13.68 5.27 -4.35
CA LEU A 244 -13.86 6.71 -4.32
C LEU A 244 -14.33 7.21 -2.96
N LEU A 245 -13.52 8.06 -2.33
CA LEU A 245 -13.90 8.84 -1.14
C LEU A 245 -14.10 10.32 -1.51
N ARG A 246 -15.23 10.91 -1.12
CA ARG A 246 -15.59 12.30 -1.50
C ARG A 246 -16.05 13.14 -0.32
N ASP A 247 -16.09 14.44 -0.60
CA ASP A 247 -16.66 15.46 0.27
C ASP A 247 -15.93 15.53 1.62
N ALA A 248 -16.51 15.03 2.70
CA ALA A 248 -15.91 15.01 4.03
C ALA A 248 -15.94 13.59 4.62
N SER A 249 -15.89 12.59 3.75
CA SER A 249 -15.83 11.19 4.16
C SER A 249 -14.55 10.88 4.91
N LEU A 250 -14.58 9.84 5.71
CA LEU A 250 -13.45 9.44 6.56
C LEU A 250 -13.12 7.99 6.24
N GLY A 251 -11.89 7.76 5.80
CA GLY A 251 -11.30 6.44 5.89
C GLY A 251 -10.66 6.21 7.26
N LEU A 252 -10.68 4.97 7.72
CA LEU A 252 -10.04 4.53 8.96
C LEU A 252 -8.87 3.59 8.64
N GLY A 253 -8.25 3.01 9.67
CA GLY A 253 -6.97 2.32 9.53
C GLY A 253 -7.14 0.83 9.27
N ASP A 254 -6.74 0.39 8.09
CA ASP A 254 -6.93 -0.94 7.55
C ASP A 254 -5.68 -1.82 7.62
N LEU A 255 -5.88 -3.13 7.48
CA LEU A 255 -4.80 -4.12 7.51
C LEU A 255 -4.79 -4.98 6.24
N MET A 256 -3.69 -4.91 5.51
CA MET A 256 -3.51 -5.63 4.25
C MET A 256 -2.30 -6.55 4.35
N THR A 257 -2.50 -7.85 4.18
CA THR A 257 -1.42 -8.83 4.10
C THR A 257 -1.45 -9.52 2.74
N GLY A 258 -0.37 -9.35 1.98
CA GLY A 258 -0.21 -9.98 0.68
C GLY A 258 -0.16 -11.51 0.75
N GLY A 259 -0.49 -12.15 -0.36
CA GLY A 259 -0.56 -13.60 -0.47
C GLY A 259 0.80 -14.31 -0.57
N SER A 260 0.73 -15.63 -0.62
CA SER A 260 1.89 -16.51 -0.79
C SER A 260 1.79 -17.35 -2.06
N ALA A 261 2.92 -17.58 -2.75
CA ALA A 261 2.99 -18.52 -3.86
C ALA A 261 4.24 -19.39 -3.77
N GLU A 262 4.09 -20.70 -3.95
CA GLU A 262 5.21 -21.65 -3.93
C GLU A 262 5.19 -22.57 -5.17
N GLY A 263 6.30 -22.63 -5.89
CA GLY A 263 6.51 -23.51 -7.05
C GLY A 263 7.70 -24.45 -6.85
N THR A 264 7.48 -25.77 -6.82
CA THR A 264 8.57 -26.76 -6.61
C THR A 264 9.24 -27.21 -7.91
N SER A 265 10.48 -27.73 -7.81
CA SER A 265 11.35 -28.35 -8.85
C SER A 265 11.63 -27.56 -10.13
N ASP A 266 10.58 -27.22 -10.85
CA ASP A 266 10.52 -26.67 -12.20
C ASP A 266 9.25 -25.81 -12.43
N GLY A 267 8.47 -25.50 -11.39
CA GLY A 267 7.38 -24.52 -11.41
C GLY A 267 7.82 -23.08 -11.14
N ALA A 268 6.97 -22.11 -11.49
CA ALA A 268 7.16 -20.68 -11.22
C ALA A 268 6.19 -20.19 -10.13
N ALA A 269 6.58 -19.18 -9.36
CA ALA A 269 5.73 -18.57 -8.33
C ALA A 269 5.63 -17.06 -8.57
N GLU A 270 4.41 -16.53 -8.60
CA GLU A 270 4.17 -15.10 -8.80
C GLU A 270 3.18 -14.58 -7.75
N VAL A 271 3.58 -13.51 -7.07
CA VAL A 271 2.72 -12.77 -6.14
C VAL A 271 2.64 -11.32 -6.58
N THR A 272 1.43 -10.82 -6.76
CA THR A 272 1.18 -9.39 -7.02
C THR A 272 0.22 -8.85 -5.98
N ASN A 273 0.63 -7.80 -5.27
CA ASN A 273 -0.22 -7.09 -4.33
C ASN A 273 -0.28 -5.62 -4.70
N THR A 274 -1.51 -5.08 -4.77
CA THR A 274 -1.79 -3.65 -4.83
C THR A 274 -2.63 -3.31 -3.61
N MET A 275 -2.05 -2.53 -2.71
CA MET A 275 -2.62 -2.18 -1.41
C MET A 275 -2.72 -0.66 -1.34
N VAL A 276 -3.91 -0.15 -1.11
CA VAL A 276 -4.23 1.28 -0.97
C VAL A 276 -5.04 1.42 0.28
N GLY A 277 -4.53 2.13 1.30
CA GLY A 277 -5.15 2.22 2.63
C GLY A 277 -6.60 2.61 2.56
N ASP A 278 -6.93 3.82 2.12
CA ASP A 278 -8.34 4.20 2.04
C ASP A 278 -8.94 3.95 0.66
N ALA A 279 -8.48 4.70 -0.35
CA ALA A 279 -9.17 4.71 -1.63
C ALA A 279 -8.33 5.07 -2.84
N GLN A 280 -8.69 4.47 -3.97
CA GLN A 280 -8.08 4.79 -5.25
C GLN A 280 -8.14 6.30 -5.56
N GLU A 281 -9.27 6.96 -5.31
CA GLU A 281 -9.40 8.40 -5.44
C GLU A 281 -10.06 9.04 -4.21
N MET A 282 -9.39 10.04 -3.64
CA MET A 282 -9.95 10.92 -2.61
C MET A 282 -10.17 12.33 -3.15
N THR A 283 -11.29 12.97 -2.79
CA THR A 283 -11.64 14.32 -3.23
C THR A 283 -12.27 15.17 -2.12
N GLY A 284 -12.17 16.50 -2.26
CA GLY A 284 -12.79 17.43 -1.33
C GLY A 284 -11.95 17.60 -0.06
N THR A 285 -12.52 17.25 1.07
CA THR A 285 -11.93 17.29 2.43
C THR A 285 -11.91 15.90 3.08
N SER A 286 -12.08 14.83 2.29
CA SER A 286 -12.03 13.46 2.79
C SER A 286 -10.68 13.18 3.44
N LYS A 287 -10.67 12.40 4.52
CA LYS A 287 -9.46 12.11 5.29
C LYS A 287 -9.12 10.63 5.23
N GLY A 288 -7.83 10.35 5.25
CA GLY A 288 -7.33 8.98 5.31
C GLY A 288 -7.05 8.51 6.72
N GLY A 289 -6.98 7.19 6.85
CA GLY A 289 -6.69 6.44 8.05
C GLY A 289 -5.23 6.06 8.18
N ASN A 290 -4.90 5.42 9.31
CA ASN A 290 -3.53 4.94 9.55
C ASN A 290 -3.47 3.45 9.21
N ASP A 291 -2.88 3.13 8.08
CA ASP A 291 -2.95 1.83 7.46
C ASP A 291 -1.72 0.96 7.73
N THR A 292 -1.93 -0.35 7.72
CA THR A 292 -0.86 -1.34 7.87
C THR A 292 -0.84 -2.27 6.67
N MET A 293 0.28 -2.27 5.94
CA MET A 293 0.45 -3.07 4.73
C MET A 293 1.67 -3.97 4.83
N VAL A 294 1.48 -5.24 4.50
CA VAL A 294 2.54 -6.26 4.49
C VAL A 294 2.56 -6.93 3.12
N GLY A 295 3.67 -6.79 2.40
CA GLY A 295 3.86 -7.43 1.11
C GLY A 295 3.91 -8.96 1.20
N GLY A 296 3.54 -9.61 0.10
CA GLY A 296 3.49 -11.07 0.03
C GLY A 296 4.85 -11.75 -0.16
N SER A 297 4.82 -13.08 -0.28
CA SER A 297 6.02 -13.90 -0.42
C SER A 297 5.92 -14.92 -1.54
N ALA A 298 6.99 -15.09 -2.31
CA ALA A 298 7.09 -16.16 -3.29
C ALA A 298 8.30 -17.06 -3.00
N ASP A 299 8.16 -18.36 -3.25
CA ASP A 299 9.24 -19.36 -3.24
C ASP A 299 9.24 -20.13 -4.56
N SER A 300 10.43 -20.34 -5.12
CA SER A 300 10.64 -21.19 -6.28
C SER A 300 11.81 -22.13 -6.04
N GLY A 301 11.65 -23.38 -6.47
CA GLY A 301 12.70 -24.40 -6.42
C GLY A 301 14.01 -24.01 -7.11
N VAL A 302 15.03 -24.87 -6.96
CA VAL A 302 16.45 -24.59 -7.33
C VAL A 302 16.75 -24.47 -8.84
N SER A 303 15.75 -24.39 -9.72
CA SER A 303 15.96 -24.30 -11.17
C SER A 303 16.40 -22.89 -11.59
N PRO A 304 17.51 -22.74 -12.34
CA PRO A 304 18.01 -21.43 -12.78
C PRO A 304 17.15 -20.74 -13.84
N THR A 305 16.16 -21.43 -14.43
CA THR A 305 15.22 -20.83 -15.41
C THR A 305 13.92 -20.35 -14.79
N ASN A 306 13.70 -20.65 -13.51
CA ASN A 306 12.45 -20.37 -12.84
C ASN A 306 12.66 -19.28 -11.82
N SER A 307 11.71 -18.35 -11.78
CA SER A 307 11.79 -17.19 -10.90
C SER A 307 10.53 -17.12 -10.04
N ALA A 308 10.74 -17.11 -8.73
CA ALA A 308 9.81 -16.49 -7.82
C ALA A 308 9.80 -14.98 -8.09
N LYS A 309 8.63 -14.42 -8.37
CA LYS A 309 8.44 -13.00 -8.59
C LYS A 309 7.46 -12.47 -7.58
N VAL A 310 7.84 -11.42 -6.87
CA VAL A 310 6.94 -10.67 -5.99
C VAL A 310 6.90 -9.23 -6.46
N THR A 311 5.71 -8.69 -6.67
CA THR A 311 5.49 -7.27 -6.94
C THR A 311 4.51 -6.72 -5.93
N ASN A 312 4.94 -5.71 -5.18
CA ASN A 312 4.08 -4.98 -4.26
C ASN A 312 4.02 -3.50 -4.66
N ILE A 313 2.81 -2.98 -4.77
CA ILE A 313 2.51 -1.54 -4.84
C ILE A 313 1.73 -1.23 -3.56
N MET A 314 2.29 -0.39 -2.71
CA MET A 314 1.71 0.02 -1.43
C MET A 314 1.57 1.53 -1.44
N VAL A 315 0.39 2.02 -1.08
CA VAL A 315 0.05 3.43 -1.08
C VAL A 315 -0.74 3.70 0.18
N GLY A 316 -0.27 4.66 0.98
CA GLY A 316 -0.83 5.01 2.28
C GLY A 316 -2.31 5.19 2.24
N ASP A 317 -2.77 6.30 1.68
CA ASP A 317 -4.19 6.60 1.61
C ASP A 317 -4.74 6.44 0.18
N THR A 318 -4.03 6.99 -0.83
CA THR A 318 -4.67 7.17 -2.15
C THR A 318 -3.75 7.34 -3.36
N PHE A 319 -4.23 6.98 -4.56
CA PHE A 319 -3.57 7.31 -5.82
C PHE A 319 -3.90 8.73 -6.35
N SER A 320 -4.70 9.53 -5.64
CA SER A 320 -5.18 10.84 -6.08
C SER A 320 -4.77 12.00 -5.17
N HIS A 321 -4.33 13.12 -5.75
CA HIS A 321 -3.94 14.34 -5.03
C HIS A 321 -5.07 15.37 -4.81
N LYS A 322 -6.34 14.99 -5.05
CA LYS A 322 -7.46 15.95 -5.12
C LYS A 322 -8.15 16.23 -3.77
N THR A 323 -7.83 15.47 -2.72
CA THR A 323 -8.32 15.77 -1.38
C THR A 323 -7.43 16.81 -0.69
N THR A 324 -8.07 17.68 0.11
CA THR A 324 -7.41 18.62 1.03
C THR A 324 -7.51 18.18 2.49
N GLY A 325 -8.08 16.99 2.74
CA GLY A 325 -8.13 16.41 4.08
C GLY A 325 -6.75 15.97 4.57
N LEU A 326 -6.71 15.54 5.84
CA LEU A 326 -5.52 14.96 6.43
C LEU A 326 -5.35 13.53 5.94
N LEU A 327 -4.10 13.12 5.78
CA LEU A 327 -3.71 11.74 5.54
C LEU A 327 -3.27 11.10 6.87
N GLY A 328 -3.23 9.77 6.91
CA GLY A 328 -2.83 9.04 8.10
C GLY A 328 -1.38 8.55 8.06
N ASN A 329 -0.92 8.08 9.22
CA ASN A 329 0.47 7.69 9.44
C ASN A 329 0.58 6.19 9.25
N ASP A 330 1.24 5.79 8.18
CA ASP A 330 1.11 4.45 7.64
C ASP A 330 2.32 3.58 7.92
N TYR A 331 2.08 2.28 8.00
CA TYR A 331 3.10 1.29 8.28
C TYR A 331 3.17 0.26 7.16
N MET A 332 4.28 0.24 6.43
CA MET A 332 4.48 -0.63 5.28
C MET A 332 5.69 -1.52 5.46
N THR A 333 5.52 -2.81 5.13
CA THR A 333 6.63 -3.76 5.06
C THR A 333 6.62 -4.47 3.71
N GLY A 334 7.67 -4.27 2.92
CA GLY A 334 7.90 -4.92 1.64
C GLY A 334 7.88 -6.45 1.72
N GLY A 335 7.47 -7.08 0.62
CA GLY A 335 7.44 -8.53 0.51
C GLY A 335 8.82 -9.17 0.43
N SER A 336 8.86 -10.50 0.44
CA SER A 336 10.13 -11.25 0.45
C SER A 336 10.13 -12.44 -0.50
N PHE A 337 11.32 -12.94 -0.78
CA PHE A 337 11.54 -14.20 -1.47
C PHE A 337 12.37 -15.12 -0.57
N SER A 338 11.95 -16.37 -0.42
CA SER A 338 12.75 -17.43 0.18
C SER A 338 13.07 -18.44 -0.92
N GLY A 339 14.34 -18.68 -1.23
CA GLY A 339 14.73 -19.69 -2.22
C GLY A 339 16.18 -19.56 -2.64
N ALA A 340 16.75 -20.65 -3.17
CA ALA A 340 18.15 -20.65 -3.65
C ALA A 340 18.29 -20.23 -5.13
N GLY A 341 17.18 -19.96 -5.82
CA GLY A 341 17.10 -19.58 -7.24
C GLY A 341 17.19 -18.07 -7.51
N ALA A 342 16.99 -17.69 -8.78
CA ALA A 342 17.04 -16.30 -9.26
C ALA A 342 15.69 -15.57 -9.06
N GLY A 343 15.20 -15.53 -7.82
CA GLY A 343 14.00 -14.79 -7.46
C GLY A 343 14.21 -13.26 -7.56
N PHE A 344 13.12 -12.54 -7.84
CA PHE A 344 13.11 -11.08 -7.90
C PHE A 344 11.91 -10.52 -7.15
N VAL A 345 12.17 -9.58 -6.23
CA VAL A 345 11.13 -8.88 -5.47
C VAL A 345 11.19 -7.41 -5.85
N LYS A 346 10.04 -6.82 -6.17
CA LYS A 346 9.92 -5.37 -6.36
C LYS A 346 8.89 -4.81 -5.39
N ASN A 347 9.30 -3.86 -4.57
CA ASN A 347 8.42 -3.11 -3.69
C ASN A 347 8.44 -1.64 -4.13
N THR A 348 7.27 -1.08 -4.41
CA THR A 348 7.07 0.36 -4.61
C THR A 348 6.13 0.84 -3.52
N MET A 349 6.62 1.73 -2.66
CA MET A 349 5.92 2.20 -1.46
C MET A 349 5.83 3.73 -1.52
N TYR A 350 4.65 4.26 -1.24
CA TYR A 350 4.37 5.68 -1.07
C TYR A 350 3.67 5.80 0.28
N GLY A 351 4.24 6.52 1.25
CA GLY A 351 3.65 6.55 2.59
C GLY A 351 2.28 7.21 2.62
N ASP A 352 1.97 8.09 1.67
CA ASP A 352 0.71 8.81 1.57
C ASP A 352 0.06 8.67 0.16
N VAL A 353 0.63 9.34 -0.86
CA VAL A 353 0.01 9.47 -2.20
C VAL A 353 0.81 8.82 -3.31
N GLY A 354 0.23 7.77 -3.90
CA GLY A 354 0.81 7.03 -5.01
C GLY A 354 0.58 7.66 -6.38
N VAL A 355 1.23 7.08 -7.41
CA VAL A 355 1.00 7.44 -8.82
C VAL A 355 0.38 6.28 -9.58
N SER A 356 -0.63 6.60 -10.39
CA SER A 356 -1.28 5.66 -11.31
C SER A 356 -1.36 6.25 -12.71
N ALA A 357 -1.16 5.40 -13.73
CA ALA A 357 -1.24 5.79 -15.14
C ALA A 357 -2.63 6.34 -15.54
N SER A 358 -3.66 6.05 -14.76
CA SER A 358 -5.02 6.55 -14.94
C SER A 358 -5.23 7.96 -14.38
N TYR A 359 -4.31 8.44 -13.54
CA TYR A 359 -4.39 9.71 -12.82
C TYR A 359 -3.19 10.59 -13.15
N THR A 360 -3.15 11.08 -14.40
CA THR A 360 -2.05 11.91 -14.92
C THR A 360 -2.27 13.41 -14.72
N ASP A 361 -3.30 13.83 -13.97
CA ASP A 361 -3.65 15.24 -13.84
C ASP A 361 -2.90 15.86 -12.65
N PRO A 362 -2.01 16.84 -12.87
CA PRO A 362 -1.31 17.55 -11.80
C PRO A 362 -2.27 18.54 -11.13
N ILE A 363 -3.28 18.05 -10.41
CA ILE A 363 -4.00 18.86 -9.43
C ILE A 363 -3.32 18.62 -8.10
N LEU A 364 -2.20 19.32 -7.93
CA LEU A 364 -1.41 19.31 -6.71
C LEU A 364 -2.02 20.34 -5.75
N THR A 365 -2.76 19.89 -4.73
CA THR A 365 -3.23 20.79 -3.67
C THR A 365 -2.16 20.92 -2.58
N SER A 366 -1.82 22.16 -2.18
CA SER A 366 -0.89 22.40 -1.07
C SER A 366 -1.48 21.81 0.22
N ARG A 367 -0.73 20.90 0.84
CA ARG A 367 -1.14 20.16 2.04
C ARG A 367 0.06 19.86 2.93
N LYS A 368 -0.24 19.36 4.13
CA LYS A 368 0.73 18.69 4.98
C LYS A 368 0.54 17.17 4.83
N TYR A 369 1.62 16.46 4.52
CA TYR A 369 1.68 15.00 4.48
C TYR A 369 1.89 14.40 5.89
N ALA A 370 1.69 13.09 6.04
CA ALA A 370 1.63 12.41 7.33
C ALA A 370 3.02 12.07 7.89
N ASN A 371 3.20 11.02 8.68
CA ASN A 371 4.55 10.57 9.03
C ASN A 371 4.58 9.06 9.01
N ASP A 372 5.32 8.50 8.06
CA ASP A 372 5.14 7.13 7.67
C ASP A 372 6.33 6.26 8.02
N THR A 373 6.08 4.97 8.15
CA THR A 373 7.11 3.97 8.42
C THR A 373 7.16 2.96 7.29
N LEU A 374 8.20 3.05 6.47
CA LEU A 374 8.38 2.21 5.30
C LEU A 374 9.59 1.29 5.50
N ILE A 375 9.36 -0.01 5.42
CA ILE A 375 10.39 -1.03 5.53
C ILE A 375 10.45 -1.81 4.21
N GLY A 376 11.59 -1.74 3.53
CA GLY A 376 11.86 -2.51 2.32
C GLY A 376 11.80 -4.02 2.53
N GLY A 377 11.63 -4.74 1.43
CA GLY A 377 11.67 -6.20 1.39
C GLY A 377 13.07 -6.78 1.56
N ALA A 378 13.17 -8.11 1.51
CA ALA A 378 14.41 -8.85 1.67
C ALA A 378 14.75 -9.72 0.44
N HIS A 379 16.02 -10.17 0.34
CA HIS A 379 16.52 -11.18 -0.61
C HIS A 379 16.38 -10.81 -2.10
N ASN A 380 17.34 -10.05 -2.65
CA ASN A 380 17.30 -9.53 -4.03
C ASN A 380 16.08 -8.63 -4.30
N ALA A 381 15.60 -7.93 -3.28
CA ALA A 381 14.54 -6.95 -3.43
C ALA A 381 15.06 -5.64 -4.03
N GLU A 382 14.36 -5.14 -5.04
CA GLU A 382 14.41 -3.76 -5.47
C GLU A 382 13.31 -2.99 -4.72
N ASN A 383 13.71 -2.10 -3.83
CA ASN A 383 12.79 -1.26 -3.06
C ASN A 383 12.88 0.19 -3.55
N VAL A 384 11.73 0.76 -3.87
CA VAL A 384 11.57 2.19 -4.12
C VAL A 384 10.57 2.72 -3.09
N MET A 385 11.02 3.63 -2.25
CA MET A 385 10.26 4.21 -1.14
C MET A 385 10.23 5.73 -1.29
N TYR A 386 9.03 6.27 -1.20
CA TYR A 386 8.77 7.70 -1.01
C TYR A 386 8.06 7.82 0.33
N GLY A 387 8.60 8.58 1.28
CA GLY A 387 7.96 8.70 2.59
C GLY A 387 6.59 9.33 2.48
N ASP A 388 6.37 10.26 1.56
CA ASP A 388 5.04 10.83 1.33
C ASP A 388 4.46 10.43 -0.04
N ALA A 389 5.01 10.99 -1.12
CA ALA A 389 4.37 10.98 -2.42
C ALA A 389 5.36 10.97 -3.58
N TYR A 390 4.90 10.73 -4.81
CA TYR A 390 5.80 10.87 -5.96
C TYR A 390 6.21 12.34 -6.23
N GLN A 391 5.26 13.28 -6.14
CA GLN A 391 5.50 14.70 -6.42
C GLN A 391 4.73 15.57 -5.45
N PHE A 392 5.39 16.61 -4.95
CA PHE A 392 4.77 17.63 -4.10
C PHE A 392 4.05 18.70 -4.89
N ALA A 393 2.97 19.20 -4.27
CA ALA A 393 2.41 20.49 -4.60
C ALA A 393 3.33 21.64 -4.21
N ASP A 394 3.17 22.77 -4.90
CA ASP A 394 3.78 24.02 -4.48
C ASP A 394 3.37 24.32 -3.03
N SER A 395 4.35 24.64 -2.17
CA SER A 395 4.16 24.93 -0.74
C SER A 395 3.60 23.77 0.09
N ALA A 396 3.69 22.53 -0.38
CA ALA A 396 3.43 21.38 0.48
C ALA A 396 4.45 21.31 1.64
N VAL A 397 4.08 20.62 2.71
CA VAL A 397 4.97 20.32 3.84
C VAL A 397 5.03 18.81 3.97
N GLY A 398 6.22 18.25 3.84
CA GLY A 398 6.47 16.84 3.96
C GLY A 398 6.30 16.29 5.37
N GLY A 399 6.30 14.96 5.43
CA GLY A 399 6.16 14.18 6.64
C GLY A 399 7.39 14.20 7.54
N ASN A 400 7.53 13.24 8.44
CA ASN A 400 8.79 13.03 9.16
C ASN A 400 8.98 11.53 9.24
N ASP A 401 9.49 10.97 8.15
CA ASP A 401 9.28 9.59 7.80
C ASP A 401 10.44 8.72 8.25
N MET A 402 10.15 7.44 8.46
CA MET A 402 11.15 6.44 8.82
C MET A 402 11.24 5.40 7.72
N LEU A 403 12.32 5.47 6.94
CA LEU A 403 12.56 4.57 5.81
C LEU A 403 13.73 3.63 6.12
N THR A 404 13.49 2.32 5.97
CA THR A 404 14.51 1.29 6.17
C THR A 404 14.61 0.38 4.95
N ALA A 405 15.82 0.19 4.42
CA ALA A 405 16.11 -0.60 3.21
C ALA A 405 15.68 -2.09 3.23
N GLY A 406 15.39 -2.65 4.41
CA GLY A 406 14.98 -4.05 4.56
C GLY A 406 16.15 -5.04 4.65
N GLY A 407 15.99 -6.21 4.04
CA GLY A 407 16.86 -7.37 4.25
C GLY A 407 18.18 -7.38 3.47
N ASN A 408 18.78 -8.57 3.34
CA ASN A 408 20.09 -8.71 2.69
C ASN A 408 20.04 -8.70 1.15
N PHE A 409 21.11 -8.22 0.51
CA PHE A 409 21.32 -8.17 -0.95
C PHE A 409 20.22 -7.39 -1.69
N THR A 410 19.85 -6.22 -1.19
CA THR A 410 18.80 -5.38 -1.78
C THR A 410 19.40 -4.22 -2.58
N THR A 411 18.59 -3.66 -3.48
CA THR A 411 18.88 -2.37 -4.12
C THR A 411 17.79 -1.40 -3.75
N ASN A 412 18.15 -0.30 -3.08
CA ASN A 412 17.18 0.58 -2.46
C ASN A 412 17.30 1.99 -3.01
N LYS A 413 16.15 2.59 -3.32
CA LYS A 413 15.99 4.02 -3.56
C LYS A 413 15.01 4.55 -2.51
N MET A 414 15.51 5.41 -1.64
CA MET A 414 14.73 6.01 -0.56
C MET A 414 14.74 7.52 -0.76
N TYR A 415 13.55 8.11 -0.83
CA TYR A 415 13.30 9.54 -0.77
C TYR A 415 12.52 9.77 0.51
N GLY A 416 13.03 10.54 1.46
CA GLY A 416 12.32 10.78 2.71
C GLY A 416 10.96 11.42 2.47
N ASP A 417 10.83 12.29 1.46
CA ASP A 417 9.54 12.85 1.05
C ASP A 417 9.06 12.30 -0.30
N ALA A 418 9.66 12.80 -1.39
CA ALA A 418 9.12 12.68 -2.74
C ALA A 418 10.19 12.71 -3.83
N PHE A 419 9.85 12.33 -5.07
CA PHE A 419 10.81 12.51 -6.17
C PHE A 419 11.10 14.00 -6.44
N GLU A 420 10.08 14.85 -6.37
CA GLU A 420 10.19 16.29 -6.62
C GLU A 420 9.55 17.08 -5.48
N VAL A 421 10.35 17.88 -4.78
CA VAL A 421 9.96 18.61 -3.57
C VAL A 421 9.80 20.10 -3.89
N ARG A 422 8.54 20.54 -3.99
CA ARG A 422 8.13 21.92 -4.30
C ARG A 422 7.62 22.65 -3.06
N GLY A 423 8.21 22.40 -1.91
CA GLY A 423 7.68 22.85 -0.62
C GLY A 423 8.72 22.91 0.48
N THR A 424 8.34 22.51 1.68
CA THR A 424 9.28 22.23 2.77
C THR A 424 9.35 20.74 2.93
N GLY A 425 10.55 20.17 2.88
CA GLY A 425 10.78 18.76 3.14
C GLY A 425 10.59 18.40 4.63
N GLY A 426 10.59 17.10 4.87
CA GLY A 426 10.33 16.48 6.15
C GLY A 426 11.49 16.56 7.13
N LYS A 427 11.50 15.67 8.14
CA LYS A 427 12.70 15.43 8.95
C LYS A 427 12.84 13.94 9.08
N ASP A 428 13.52 13.37 8.11
CA ASP A 428 13.36 11.98 7.82
C ASP A 428 14.53 11.18 8.39
N THR A 429 14.22 9.94 8.73
CA THR A 429 15.20 8.98 9.23
C THR A 429 15.34 7.84 8.23
N LEU A 430 16.46 7.85 7.51
CA LEU A 430 16.75 6.86 6.48
C LEU A 430 17.85 5.90 6.94
N THR A 431 17.59 4.60 6.84
CA THR A 431 18.54 3.55 7.20
C THR A 431 18.79 2.60 6.02
N GLY A 432 20.00 2.65 5.49
CA GLY A 432 20.51 1.77 4.45
C GLY A 432 20.71 0.32 4.92
N GLY A 433 20.69 -0.60 3.96
CA GLY A 433 20.72 -2.05 4.19
C GLY A 433 22.03 -2.65 3.71
N SER A 434 22.03 -3.94 3.39
CA SER A 434 23.15 -4.49 2.62
C SER A 434 22.86 -4.41 1.13
N GLY A 435 23.84 -3.99 0.33
CA GLY A 435 23.73 -3.93 -1.11
C GLY A 435 24.04 -2.54 -1.64
N ALA A 436 23.34 -2.13 -2.69
CA ALA A 436 23.51 -0.80 -3.28
C ALA A 436 22.33 0.09 -2.89
N ASP A 437 22.62 1.12 -2.11
CA ASP A 437 21.62 2.04 -1.57
C ASP A 437 21.80 3.44 -2.16
N THR A 438 20.69 4.09 -2.49
CA THR A 438 20.63 5.51 -2.84
C THR A 438 19.57 6.16 -1.95
N MET A 439 19.99 7.14 -1.16
CA MET A 439 19.17 7.76 -0.11
C MET A 439 19.21 9.27 -0.27
N PHE A 440 18.04 9.89 -0.36
CA PHE A 440 17.81 11.33 -0.37
C PHE A 440 17.00 11.67 0.86
N GLY A 441 17.45 12.59 1.71
CA GLY A 441 16.67 12.97 2.89
C GLY A 441 15.31 13.54 2.49
N ASP A 442 15.23 14.37 1.45
CA ASP A 442 13.94 14.82 0.91
C ASP A 442 13.60 14.14 -0.43
N GLY A 443 14.38 14.40 -1.50
CA GLY A 443 13.95 14.07 -2.85
C GLY A 443 15.01 14.07 -3.95
N ASN A 444 14.62 13.84 -5.22
CA ASN A 444 15.61 13.97 -6.32
C ASN A 444 15.89 15.45 -6.63
N ASP A 445 14.83 16.26 -6.74
CA ASP A 445 14.93 17.67 -7.06
C ASP A 445 14.23 18.52 -5.98
N LEU A 446 14.96 19.49 -5.42
CA LEU A 446 14.47 20.38 -4.37
C LEU A 446 14.34 21.82 -4.90
N TYR A 447 13.12 22.36 -4.84
CA TYR A 447 12.81 23.74 -5.25
C TYR A 447 12.57 24.69 -4.07
N GLY A 448 12.34 24.14 -2.87
CA GLY A 448 12.01 24.88 -1.67
C GLY A 448 13.01 24.67 -0.53
N LEU A 449 12.52 24.39 0.68
CA LEU A 449 13.37 24.23 1.86
C LEU A 449 13.59 22.75 2.14
N GLY A 450 14.84 22.36 2.28
CA GLY A 450 15.20 21.01 2.67
C GLY A 450 14.91 20.72 4.14
N GLY A 451 14.84 19.43 4.43
CA GLY A 451 14.52 18.85 5.73
C GLY A 451 15.64 19.03 6.76
N ALA A 452 15.60 18.22 7.81
CA ALA A 452 16.73 18.13 8.75
C ALA A 452 16.88 16.67 9.11
N ASP A 453 17.65 15.98 8.29
CA ASP A 453 17.50 14.55 8.08
C ASP A 453 18.60 13.75 8.79
N SER A 454 18.29 12.50 9.08
CA SER A 454 19.20 11.56 9.71
C SER A 454 19.36 10.34 8.83
N ILE A 455 20.46 10.29 8.08
CA ILE A 455 20.74 9.24 7.11
C ILE A 455 21.89 8.37 7.61
N THR A 456 21.63 7.07 7.74
CA THR A 456 22.64 6.08 8.10
C THR A 456 22.84 5.09 6.96
N GLY A 457 24.05 5.03 6.42
CA GLY A 457 24.45 4.05 5.42
C GLY A 457 24.56 2.63 5.98
N GLY A 458 24.41 1.64 5.10
CA GLY A 458 24.44 0.24 5.48
C GLY A 458 25.78 -0.45 5.13
N SER A 459 25.72 -1.55 4.39
CA SER A 459 26.92 -2.23 3.90
C SER A 459 26.88 -2.32 2.38
N GLY A 460 28.03 -2.22 1.73
CA GLY A 460 28.12 -2.24 0.27
C GLY A 460 28.42 -0.85 -0.28
N THR A 461 27.79 -0.47 -1.39
CA THR A 461 27.99 0.85 -2.00
C THR A 461 26.78 1.71 -1.71
N THR A 462 26.96 2.77 -0.94
CA THR A 462 25.87 3.65 -0.52
C THR A 462 26.10 5.07 -1.03
N PHE A 463 25.07 5.67 -1.62
CA PHE A 463 24.99 7.09 -1.95
C PHE A 463 24.00 7.76 -1.01
N MET A 464 24.45 8.80 -0.30
CA MET A 464 23.65 9.58 0.64
C MET A 464 23.70 11.06 0.22
N TYR A 465 22.53 11.67 0.14
CA TYR A 465 22.33 13.10 -0.07
C TYR A 465 21.47 13.59 1.09
N GLY A 466 21.93 14.58 1.86
CA GLY A 466 21.17 15.06 3.00
C GLY A 466 19.81 15.58 2.60
N ASP A 467 19.69 16.29 1.48
CA ASP A 467 18.40 16.70 0.93
C ASP A 467 18.11 16.00 -0.41
N ALA A 468 18.92 16.28 -1.44
CA ALA A 468 18.51 16.01 -2.82
C ALA A 468 19.62 15.68 -3.82
N PHE A 469 19.27 15.24 -5.04
CA PHE A 469 20.26 15.17 -6.12
C PHE A 469 20.63 16.57 -6.62
N SER A 470 19.64 17.45 -6.79
CA SER A 470 19.84 18.82 -7.24
C SER A 470 18.98 19.84 -6.46
N ILE A 471 19.59 20.98 -6.12
CA ILE A 471 18.92 22.10 -5.44
C ILE A 471 18.78 23.27 -6.42
N ALA A 472 17.54 23.71 -6.64
CA ALA A 472 17.21 24.82 -7.51
C ALA A 472 17.64 26.17 -6.94
N ALA A 473 17.64 27.22 -7.76
CA ALA A 473 18.14 28.55 -7.36
C ALA A 473 17.36 29.20 -6.21
N THR A 474 16.12 28.79 -6.00
CA THR A 474 15.26 29.21 -4.89
C THR A 474 15.34 28.29 -3.69
N GLY A 475 16.00 27.14 -3.85
CA GLY A 475 16.10 26.11 -2.85
C GLY A 475 17.15 26.44 -1.79
N LYS A 476 16.96 25.84 -0.62
CA LYS A 476 17.92 25.92 0.49
C LYS A 476 18.06 24.52 1.10
N GLY A 477 19.30 24.10 1.29
CA GLY A 477 19.61 22.84 1.96
C GLY A 477 19.28 22.83 3.45
N GLY A 478 19.18 21.62 3.96
CA GLY A 478 18.73 21.21 5.28
C GLY A 478 19.76 21.42 6.39
N ALA A 479 19.73 20.59 7.41
CA ALA A 479 20.77 20.59 8.44
C ALA A 479 20.93 19.16 8.92
N ASP A 480 21.78 18.43 8.20
CA ASP A 480 21.63 17.00 8.11
C ASP A 480 22.70 16.25 8.89
N THR A 481 22.36 15.03 9.25
CA THR A 481 23.26 14.08 9.89
C THR A 481 23.43 12.88 8.99
N LEU A 482 24.63 12.71 8.45
CA LEU A 482 24.99 11.58 7.61
C LEU A 482 26.03 10.72 8.33
N VAL A 483 25.74 9.42 8.43
CA VAL A 483 26.66 8.44 9.01
C VAL A 483 26.92 7.34 7.99
N GLY A 484 28.16 7.25 7.52
CA GLY A 484 28.62 6.17 6.67
C GLY A 484 28.56 4.82 7.37
N GLY A 485 28.20 3.80 6.60
CA GLY A 485 28.23 2.43 7.06
C GLY A 485 29.55 1.73 6.73
N SER A 486 29.50 0.40 6.61
CA SER A 486 30.63 -0.37 6.09
C SER A 486 30.68 -0.34 4.56
N GLY A 487 31.83 -0.67 3.95
CA GLY A 487 31.97 -0.65 2.49
C GLY A 487 32.30 0.74 1.96
N THR A 488 31.76 1.10 0.79
CA THR A 488 32.06 2.36 0.10
C THR A 488 30.88 3.31 0.22
N ASN A 489 31.08 4.45 0.86
CA ASN A 489 30.05 5.46 1.07
C ASN A 489 30.42 6.75 0.31
N THR A 490 29.45 7.32 -0.40
CA THR A 490 29.51 8.69 -0.92
C THR A 490 28.43 9.51 -0.21
N MET A 491 28.84 10.58 0.46
CA MET A 491 27.97 11.44 1.27
C MET A 491 28.10 12.89 0.80
N TYR A 492 26.97 13.50 0.49
CA TYR A 492 26.81 14.95 0.27
C TYR A 492 25.92 15.47 1.39
N GLY A 493 26.37 16.47 2.14
CA GLY A 493 25.55 16.99 3.25
C GLY A 493 24.25 17.60 2.76
N ASP A 494 24.18 18.14 1.53
CA ASP A 494 22.91 18.54 0.91
C ASP A 494 22.65 17.80 -0.42
N ALA A 495 23.45 18.07 -1.48
CA ALA A 495 23.14 17.63 -2.84
C ALA A 495 24.33 17.52 -3.79
N VAL A 496 24.21 16.83 -4.93
CA VAL A 496 25.33 16.76 -5.91
C VAL A 496 25.61 18.11 -6.55
N THR A 497 24.55 18.85 -6.89
CA THR A 497 24.67 20.12 -7.64
C THR A 497 23.74 21.20 -7.10
N PHE A 498 24.29 22.41 -7.04
CA PHE A 498 23.56 23.62 -6.65
C PHE A 498 23.42 24.56 -7.84
N ALA A 499 22.21 25.05 -8.06
CA ALA A 499 21.99 26.19 -8.94
C ALA A 499 22.52 27.49 -8.32
N VAL A 500 22.83 28.48 -9.18
CA VAL A 500 23.28 29.80 -8.74
C VAL A 500 22.19 30.47 -7.89
N GLY A 501 22.52 30.83 -6.65
CA GLY A 501 21.62 31.49 -5.70
C GLY A 501 21.07 30.59 -4.61
N ALA A 502 21.24 29.27 -4.73
CA ALA A 502 20.96 28.33 -3.66
C ALA A 502 21.93 28.51 -2.48
N THR A 503 21.49 28.12 -1.28
CA THR A 503 22.29 28.17 -0.04
C THR A 503 22.30 26.80 0.59
N ALA A 504 23.48 26.33 0.97
CA ALA A 504 23.69 25.04 1.61
C ALA A 504 23.27 25.02 3.09
N GLY A 505 23.17 23.81 3.61
CA GLY A 505 22.80 23.47 4.96
C GLY A 505 23.90 23.68 5.98
N VAL A 506 23.74 23.07 7.15
CA VAL A 506 24.81 22.99 8.17
C VAL A 506 24.85 21.55 8.63
N ASP A 507 25.83 20.82 8.12
CA ASP A 507 25.75 19.37 8.11
C ASP A 507 26.78 18.72 9.01
N ARG A 508 26.46 17.48 9.38
CA ARG A 508 27.33 16.65 10.19
C ARG A 508 27.55 15.30 9.53
N LEU A 509 28.73 15.14 8.95
CA LEU A 509 29.14 13.93 8.25
C LEU A 509 30.09 13.09 9.10
N THR A 510 29.77 11.81 9.27
CA THR A 510 30.62 10.85 9.98
C THR A 510 30.94 9.66 9.08
N GLY A 511 32.22 9.39 8.84
CA GLY A 511 32.64 8.21 8.08
C GLY A 511 32.38 6.90 8.84
N GLY A 512 32.41 5.80 8.09
CA GLY A 512 32.22 4.44 8.60
C GLY A 512 33.33 3.88 9.48
N GLY A 513 33.18 2.59 9.82
CA GLY A 513 34.13 1.85 10.66
C GLY A 513 35.44 1.44 9.96
N VAL A 514 36.23 0.59 10.62
CA VAL A 514 37.48 0.07 10.02
C VAL A 514 37.18 -0.68 8.72
N GLY A 515 37.91 -0.36 7.66
CA GLY A 515 37.79 -1.00 6.35
C GLY A 515 36.80 -0.35 5.39
N SER A 516 36.06 0.69 5.82
CA SER A 516 35.24 1.48 4.90
C SER A 516 36.10 2.41 4.03
N THR A 517 35.54 2.83 2.89
CA THR A 517 36.03 3.93 2.07
C THR A 517 34.93 4.99 2.01
N ASN A 518 35.22 6.21 2.46
CA ASN A 518 34.22 7.27 2.55
C ASN A 518 34.66 8.48 1.72
N PHE A 519 33.77 8.96 0.86
CA PHE A 519 33.87 10.25 0.18
C PHE A 519 32.81 11.16 0.78
N MET A 520 33.23 12.26 1.39
CA MET A 520 32.36 13.20 2.11
C MET A 520 32.53 14.59 1.52
N PHE A 521 31.43 15.21 1.15
CA PHE A 521 31.31 16.60 0.69
C PHE A 521 30.36 17.30 1.67
N GLY A 522 30.76 18.45 2.22
CA GLY A 522 29.91 19.17 3.17
C GLY A 522 28.62 19.58 2.52
N ASP A 523 28.68 20.17 1.33
CA ASP A 523 27.47 20.54 0.59
C ASP A 523 27.30 19.67 -0.66
N ALA A 524 28.28 19.75 -1.59
CA ALA A 524 28.06 19.32 -2.98
C ALA A 524 29.28 18.84 -3.76
N GLU A 525 29.08 18.16 -4.90
CA GLU A 525 30.20 17.92 -5.81
C GLU A 525 30.64 19.23 -6.48
N THR A 526 29.67 20.02 -6.95
CA THR A 526 29.90 21.35 -7.55
C THR A 526 29.02 22.40 -6.90
N LEU A 527 29.64 23.35 -6.20
CA LEU A 527 28.95 24.43 -5.49
C LEU A 527 29.04 25.76 -6.25
N SER A 528 27.86 26.26 -6.67
CA SER A 528 27.66 27.57 -7.29
C SER A 528 26.87 28.55 -6.40
N GLY A 529 26.69 28.20 -5.13
CA GLY A 529 25.88 28.91 -4.12
C GLY A 529 26.72 29.48 -2.97
N ILE A 530 26.17 29.43 -1.76
CA ILE A 530 26.91 29.71 -0.52
C ILE A 530 27.01 28.40 0.26
N GLY A 531 28.23 28.00 0.63
CA GLY A 531 28.50 26.77 1.38
C GLY A 531 28.11 26.84 2.84
N GLY A 532 27.99 25.65 3.43
CA GLY A 532 27.49 25.39 4.77
C GLY A 532 28.49 25.70 5.88
N LYS A 533 28.37 25.04 7.02
CA LYS A 533 29.35 25.15 8.12
C LYS A 533 29.51 23.81 8.77
N ASP A 534 30.27 22.95 8.13
CA ASP A 534 30.02 21.54 8.30
C ASP A 534 30.99 20.93 9.30
N THR A 535 30.54 19.83 9.89
CA THR A 535 31.32 19.09 10.87
C THR A 535 31.59 17.68 10.38
N PHE A 536 32.88 17.36 10.24
CA PHE A 536 33.32 16.04 9.77
C PHE A 536 34.00 15.25 10.88
N ILE A 537 33.64 13.97 10.96
CA ILE A 537 34.33 12.95 11.75
C ILE A 537 34.71 11.80 10.82
N GLY A 538 36.01 11.63 10.51
CA GLY A 538 36.47 10.63 9.56
C GLY A 538 36.12 9.18 9.93
N GLY A 539 36.05 8.85 11.22
CA GLY A 539 35.78 7.49 11.69
C GLY A 539 36.98 6.55 11.55
N GLY A 540 36.73 5.32 11.09
CA GLY A 540 37.77 4.37 10.69
C GLY A 540 38.06 4.44 9.18
N GLY A 541 38.77 3.44 8.66
CA GLY A 541 38.87 3.25 7.21
C GLY A 541 39.71 4.29 6.47
N THR A 542 39.34 4.54 5.20
CA THR A 542 39.96 5.53 4.32
C THR A 542 38.95 6.62 3.99
N ASN A 543 39.26 7.86 4.30
CA ASN A 543 38.34 8.99 4.21
C ASN A 543 38.91 10.09 3.32
N THR A 544 38.08 10.58 2.42
CA THR A 544 38.32 11.82 1.66
C THR A 544 37.21 12.80 2.01
N MET A 545 37.59 13.94 2.60
CA MET A 545 36.67 14.98 3.07
C MET A 545 36.94 16.28 2.33
N TYR A 546 35.89 16.87 1.77
CA TYR A 546 35.86 18.22 1.21
C TYR A 546 34.91 19.06 2.04
N GLY A 547 35.37 20.19 2.57
CA GLY A 547 34.59 21.04 3.47
C GLY A 547 33.29 21.48 2.86
N ASP A 548 33.34 21.93 1.60
CA ASP A 548 32.16 22.31 0.82
C ASP A 548 32.00 21.37 -0.39
N ALA A 549 33.00 21.36 -1.28
CA ALA A 549 32.84 20.78 -2.61
C ALA A 549 34.10 20.23 -3.29
N LEU A 550 33.93 19.44 -4.35
CA LEU A 550 35.07 19.04 -5.20
C LEU A 550 35.62 20.27 -5.96
N VAL A 551 34.71 21.05 -6.54
CA VAL A 551 35.02 22.28 -7.27
C VAL A 551 34.21 23.43 -6.69
N LEU A 552 34.91 24.40 -6.09
CA LEU A 552 34.30 25.60 -5.53
C LEU A 552 34.40 26.76 -6.54
N THR A 553 33.27 27.25 -7.01
CA THR A 553 33.21 28.43 -7.91
C THR A 553 32.57 29.65 -7.26
N SER A 554 32.29 29.55 -5.96
CA SER A 554 31.48 30.46 -5.18
C SER A 554 32.00 30.58 -3.74
N THR A 555 31.20 31.05 -2.79
CA THR A 555 31.68 31.25 -1.40
C THR A 555 31.53 29.97 -0.60
N GLY A 556 32.65 29.50 -0.04
CA GLY A 556 32.68 28.33 0.84
C GLY A 556 32.21 28.62 2.26
N GLY A 557 32.11 27.55 3.02
CA GLY A 557 31.69 27.45 4.40
C GLY A 557 32.82 27.63 5.40
N ALA A 558 32.50 27.41 6.68
CA ALA A 558 33.49 27.43 7.74
C ALA A 558 33.47 26.10 8.49
N ASP A 559 34.35 25.20 8.07
CA ASP A 559 34.21 23.79 8.41
C ASP A 559 35.12 23.33 9.53
N THR A 560 34.67 22.30 10.23
CA THR A 560 35.40 21.65 11.31
C THR A 560 35.63 20.18 10.97
N MET A 561 36.90 19.81 10.73
CA MET A 561 37.25 18.44 10.36
C MET A 561 38.08 17.72 11.43
N SER A 562 37.69 16.48 11.75
CA SER A 562 38.45 15.58 12.62
C SER A 562 38.63 14.23 11.96
N GLY A 563 39.86 13.93 11.51
CA GLY A 563 40.16 12.64 10.88
C GLY A 563 40.13 11.43 11.84
N VAL A 564 40.17 11.64 13.15
CA VAL A 564 40.23 10.57 14.17
C VAL A 564 41.22 9.43 13.86
N SER A 565 40.76 8.27 13.37
CA SER A 565 41.57 7.08 13.03
C SER A 565 41.54 6.78 11.54
N GLY A 566 42.35 5.81 11.07
CA GLY A 566 42.41 5.48 9.65
C GLY A 566 43.22 6.47 8.80
N MET A 567 43.11 6.33 7.47
CA MET A 567 43.78 7.21 6.50
C MET A 567 42.84 8.33 6.08
N ASN A 568 43.24 9.59 6.30
CA ASN A 568 42.37 10.73 6.08
C ASN A 568 43.02 11.73 5.12
N THR A 569 42.31 12.09 4.06
CA THR A 569 42.61 13.21 3.17
C THR A 569 41.55 14.28 3.41
N MET A 570 41.97 15.48 3.83
CA MET A 570 41.07 16.57 4.24
C MET A 570 41.39 17.83 3.43
N TYR A 571 40.41 18.33 2.71
CA TYR A 571 40.42 19.61 2.02
C TYR A 571 39.52 20.56 2.79
N GLY A 572 40.09 21.69 3.25
CA GLY A 572 39.38 22.65 4.09
C GLY A 572 38.05 23.09 3.50
N ASP A 573 38.06 23.44 2.20
CA ASP A 573 36.87 23.83 1.43
C ASP A 573 36.72 22.91 0.21
N ALA A 574 37.71 22.91 -0.70
CA ALA A 574 37.64 22.17 -1.97
C ALA A 574 38.97 21.64 -2.53
N LEU A 575 38.90 20.69 -3.48
CA LEU A 575 40.07 20.22 -4.24
C LEU A 575 40.59 21.30 -5.18
N SER A 576 39.69 22.06 -5.80
CA SER A 576 40.02 23.14 -6.73
C SER A 576 39.08 24.33 -6.56
N ILE A 577 39.65 25.53 -6.60
CA ILE A 577 38.93 26.80 -6.52
C ILE A 577 38.93 27.44 -7.91
N GLY A 578 37.75 27.54 -8.51
CA GLY A 578 37.51 28.15 -9.81
C GLY A 578 37.41 29.68 -9.75
N THR A 579 37.23 30.30 -10.91
CA THR A 579 37.03 31.76 -10.99
C THR A 579 35.75 32.17 -10.28
N GLY A 580 35.86 32.99 -9.24
CA GLY A 580 34.72 33.43 -8.41
C GLY A 580 34.67 32.77 -7.04
N GLY A 581 35.48 31.74 -6.78
CA GLY A 581 35.58 31.10 -5.47
C GLY A 581 36.28 31.96 -4.43
N VAL A 582 35.72 32.04 -3.21
CA VAL A 582 36.26 32.83 -2.08
C VAL A 582 36.16 32.05 -0.78
#